data_AF-A0A3A4VGG3-F1
#
_entry.id   AF-A0A3A4VGG3-F1
#
_cell.length_a   1.000
_cell.length_b   1.000
_cell.length_c   1.000
_cell.angle_alpha   90.00
_cell.angle_beta   90.00
_cell.angle_gamma   90.00
#
_symmetry.space_group_name_H-M   'P 1'
#
loop_
_entity.id
_entity.type
_entity.pdbx_description
1 polymer ?
#
loop_
_entity_poly.entity_id
_entity_poly.type
_entity_poly.pdbx_seq_one_letter_code
_entity_poly.pdbx_strand_id
1 'polypeptide(L)'
;MNFDEYQKLASRTATFSGKQAEIPLVYVALGLAGESGELIEKIKKVMRNDNGEISEEKREEIKREIGDVLWYLSQISRLCDIPFDDAAVTNIEKLADRAKRGVIKSEGDTR
;
A
#
# COMPACT_ATOMS: atom_id res chain seq x y z
N MET A 1 8.27 1.16 -15.47
CA MET A 1 7.07 1.87 -15.00
C MET A 1 7.44 2.61 -13.73
N ASN A 2 7.21 3.91 -13.67
CA ASN A 2 7.33 4.69 -12.41
C ASN A 2 5.98 4.73 -11.67
N PHE A 3 5.93 5.32 -10.47
CA PHE A 3 4.71 5.34 -9.65
C PHE A 3 3.57 6.14 -10.27
N ASP A 4 3.88 7.23 -10.99
CA ASP A 4 2.88 8.04 -11.68
C ASP A 4 2.30 7.32 -12.91
N GLU A 5 3.12 6.60 -13.67
CA GLU A 5 2.68 5.73 -14.77
C GLU A 5 1.80 4.60 -14.22
N TYR A 6 2.20 3.99 -13.10
CA TYR A 6 1.39 3.00 -12.42
C TYR A 6 0.03 3.58 -11.99
N GLN A 7 0.01 4.72 -11.30
CA GLN A 7 -1.22 5.38 -10.87
C GLN A 7 -2.14 5.66 -12.05
N LYS A 8 -1.60 6.18 -13.17
CA LYS A 8 -2.37 6.43 -14.40
C LYS A 8 -2.99 5.16 -14.98
N LEU A 9 -2.25 4.04 -14.97
CA LEU A 9 -2.78 2.76 -15.46
C LEU A 9 -3.81 2.16 -14.50
N ALA A 10 -3.53 2.17 -13.19
CA ALA A 10 -4.41 1.69 -12.13
C ALA A 10 -5.75 2.43 -12.12
N SER A 11 -5.73 3.75 -12.35
CA SER A 11 -6.95 4.56 -12.34
C SER A 11 -7.87 4.32 -13.54
N ARG A 12 -7.42 3.64 -14.60
CA ARG A 12 -8.30 3.23 -15.70
C ARG A 12 -9.32 2.19 -15.26
N THR A 13 -9.04 1.43 -14.20
CA THR A 13 -9.95 0.43 -13.63
C THR A 13 -10.71 0.95 -12.42
N ALA A 14 -10.45 2.18 -11.97
CA ALA A 14 -11.13 2.78 -10.82
C ALA A 14 -12.51 3.32 -11.23
N THR A 15 -13.50 2.43 -11.25
CA THR A 15 -14.90 2.77 -11.48
C THR A 15 -15.64 2.87 -10.15
N PHE A 16 -16.32 3.99 -9.93
CA PHE A 16 -17.16 4.21 -8.74
C PHE A 16 -18.61 4.36 -9.16
N SER A 17 -19.54 3.76 -8.42
CA SER A 17 -20.97 3.85 -8.71
C SER A 17 -21.80 3.96 -7.42
N GLY A 18 -23.00 4.54 -7.53
CA GLY A 18 -23.88 4.76 -6.38
C GLY A 18 -23.17 5.49 -5.24
N LYS A 19 -23.31 4.98 -4.01
CA LYS A 19 -22.68 5.57 -2.82
C LYS A 19 -21.15 5.65 -2.89
N GLN A 20 -20.49 4.80 -3.67
CA GLN A 20 -19.04 4.87 -3.84
C GLN A 20 -18.64 6.14 -4.59
N ALA A 21 -19.46 6.59 -5.55
CA ALA A 21 -19.21 7.83 -6.27
C ALA A 21 -19.52 9.07 -5.43
N GLU A 22 -20.41 8.98 -4.44
CA GLU A 22 -20.71 10.07 -3.51
C GLU A 22 -19.56 10.33 -2.53
N ILE A 23 -18.89 9.26 -2.06
CA ILE A 23 -17.80 9.37 -1.08
C ILE A 23 -16.62 8.45 -1.46
N PRO A 24 -15.94 8.72 -2.59
CA PRO A 24 -14.95 7.80 -3.15
C PRO A 24 -13.74 7.62 -2.24
N LEU A 25 -13.33 8.67 -1.52
CA LEU A 25 -12.20 8.59 -0.59
C LEU A 25 -12.46 7.61 0.56
N VAL A 26 -13.67 7.61 1.13
CA VAL A 26 -14.05 6.66 2.19
C VAL A 26 -14.07 5.25 1.63
N TYR A 27 -14.62 5.06 0.43
CA TYR A 27 -14.63 3.75 -0.22
C TYR A 27 -13.21 3.19 -0.44
N VAL A 28 -12.29 3.97 -0.99
CA VAL A 28 -10.91 3.48 -1.21
C VAL A 28 -10.12 3.30 0.09
N ALA A 29 -10.37 4.11 1.12
CA ALA A 29 -9.73 3.95 2.43
C ALA A 29 -10.19 2.67 3.15
N LEU A 30 -11.48 2.35 3.06
CA LEU A 30 -12.01 1.08 3.57
C LEU A 30 -11.47 -0.12 2.79
N GLY A 31 -11.36 0.00 1.47
CA GLY A 31 -10.74 -1.01 0.63
C GLY A 31 -9.27 -1.27 1.00
N LEU A 32 -8.48 -0.20 1.21
CA LEU A 32 -7.10 -0.32 1.69
C LEU A 32 -7.01 -1.16 2.97
N ALA A 33 -7.92 -0.93 3.93
CA ALA A 33 -7.95 -1.70 5.17
C ALA A 33 -8.29 -3.18 4.93
N GLY A 34 -9.21 -3.46 4.00
CA GLY A 34 -9.57 -4.82 3.57
C GLY A 34 -8.36 -5.57 3.02
N GLU A 35 -7.72 -5.03 1.97
CA GLU A 35 -6.59 -5.69 1.30
C GLU A 35 -5.35 -5.79 2.21
N SER A 36 -5.14 -4.80 3.08
CA SER A 36 -4.11 -4.89 4.11
C SER A 36 -4.38 -6.06 5.06
N GLY A 37 -5.65 -6.29 5.42
CA GLY A 37 -6.09 -7.43 6.20
C GLY A 37 -5.85 -8.77 5.49
N GLU A 38 -6.12 -8.85 4.19
CA GLU A 38 -5.87 -10.05 3.38
C GLU A 38 -4.36 -10.35 3.30
N LEU A 39 -3.53 -9.34 3.02
CA LEU A 39 -2.06 -9.45 3.07
C LEU A 39 -1.57 -10.00 4.42
N ILE A 40 -2.08 -9.43 5.52
CA ILE A 40 -1.74 -9.88 6.88
C ILE A 40 -2.19 -11.32 7.09
N GLU A 41 -3.36 -11.72 6.60
CA GLU A 41 -3.87 -13.08 6.72
C GLU A 41 -2.97 -14.09 5.99
N LYS A 42 -2.46 -13.75 4.80
CA LYS A 42 -1.50 -14.59 4.07
C LYS A 42 -0.22 -14.79 4.87
N ILE A 43 0.36 -13.70 5.38
CA ILE A 43 1.60 -13.74 6.18
C ILE A 43 1.38 -14.56 7.46
N LYS A 44 0.26 -14.35 8.17
CA LYS A 44 -0.10 -15.10 9.38
C LYS A 44 -0.20 -16.61 9.09
N LYS A 45 -0.79 -17.01 7.95
CA LYS A 45 -0.91 -18.41 7.54
C LYS A 45 0.46 -19.04 7.29
N VAL A 46 1.37 -18.34 6.61
CA VAL A 46 2.76 -18.79 6.42
C VAL A 46 3.46 -19.03 7.77
N MET A 47 3.33 -18.08 8.69
CA MET A 47 3.92 -18.23 10.04
C MET A 47 3.34 -19.41 10.82
N ARG A 48 2.02 -19.64 10.73
CA ARG A 48 1.33 -20.68 11.50
C ARG A 48 1.50 -22.08 10.92
N ASN A 49 1.40 -22.20 9.59
CA ASN A 49 1.26 -23.49 8.91
C ASN A 49 2.58 -23.96 8.26
N ASP A 50 3.41 -23.01 7.85
CA ASP A 50 4.58 -23.27 7.00
C ASP A 50 5.89 -22.97 7.76
N ASN A 51 5.86 -22.87 9.09
CA ASN A 51 7.01 -22.57 9.95
C ASN A 51 7.77 -21.28 9.53
N GLY A 52 7.04 -20.32 8.93
CA GLY A 52 7.63 -19.09 8.40
C GLY A 52 8.31 -19.24 7.04
N GLU A 53 8.28 -20.42 6.41
CA GLU A 53 8.87 -20.66 5.10
C GLU A 53 7.91 -20.22 3.98
N ILE A 54 8.35 -19.25 3.18
CA ILE A 54 7.57 -18.76 2.03
C ILE A 54 7.91 -19.61 0.80
N SER A 55 7.01 -20.55 0.47
CA SER A 55 7.04 -21.27 -0.80
C SER A 55 6.76 -20.33 -1.98
N GLU A 56 7.04 -20.78 -3.20
CA GLU A 56 6.79 -19.97 -4.40
C GLU A 56 5.29 -19.67 -4.61
N GLU A 57 4.42 -20.62 -4.31
CA GLU A 57 2.98 -20.42 -4.33
C GLU A 57 2.56 -19.30 -3.35
N LYS A 58 3.08 -19.33 -2.11
CA LYS A 58 2.78 -18.30 -1.11
C LYS A 58 3.36 -16.95 -1.46
N ARG A 59 4.52 -16.91 -2.10
CA ARG A 59 5.11 -15.67 -2.62
C ARG A 59 4.20 -15.01 -3.65
N GLU A 60 3.66 -15.78 -4.59
CA GLU A 60 2.75 -15.25 -5.61
C GLU A 60 1.40 -14.84 -5.01
N GLU A 61 0.87 -15.54 -4.00
CA GLU A 61 -0.30 -15.06 -3.24
C GLU A 61 -0.01 -13.72 -2.55
N ILE A 62 1.08 -13.61 -1.78
CA ILE A 62 1.46 -12.38 -1.08
C ILE A 62 1.66 -11.21 -2.04
N LYS A 63 2.29 -11.46 -3.20
CA LYS A 63 2.53 -10.46 -4.24
C LYS A 63 1.22 -9.90 -4.81
N ARG A 64 0.17 -10.71 -4.93
CA ARG A 64 -1.16 -10.23 -5.35
C ARG A 64 -1.73 -9.25 -4.33
N GLU A 65 -1.75 -9.63 -3.05
CA GLU A 65 -2.26 -8.77 -1.98
C GLU A 65 -1.43 -7.47 -1.85
N ILE A 66 -0.11 -7.52 -2.02
CA ILE A 66 0.74 -6.32 -2.09
C ILE A 66 0.30 -5.42 -3.26
N GLY A 67 -0.03 -6.01 -4.40
CA GLY A 67 -0.55 -5.30 -5.57
C GLY A 67 -1.90 -4.62 -5.30
N ASP A 68 -2.79 -5.29 -4.58
CA ASP A 68 -4.11 -4.74 -4.22
C ASP A 68 -3.99 -3.59 -3.21
N VAL A 69 -3.13 -3.74 -2.20
CA VAL A 69 -2.75 -2.64 -1.29
C VAL A 69 -2.15 -1.46 -2.06
N LEU A 70 -1.25 -1.72 -3.01
CA LEU A 70 -0.63 -0.70 -3.84
C LEU A 70 -1.67 0.03 -4.71
N TRP A 71 -2.65 -0.69 -5.24
CA TRP A 71 -3.73 -0.11 -6.03
C TRP A 71 -4.54 0.88 -5.18
N TYR A 72 -4.97 0.49 -3.98
CA TYR A 72 -5.73 1.39 -3.09
C TYR A 72 -4.91 2.61 -2.65
N LEU A 73 -3.63 2.45 -2.31
CA LEU A 73 -2.74 3.58 -2.02
C LEU A 73 -2.66 4.56 -3.20
N SER A 74 -2.52 4.04 -4.42
CA SER A 74 -2.47 4.89 -5.63
C SER A 74 -3.76 5.68 -5.85
N GLN A 75 -4.92 5.08 -5.56
CA GLN A 75 -6.22 5.75 -5.71
C GLN A 75 -6.48 6.78 -4.60
N ILE A 76 -6.04 6.51 -3.37
CA ILE A 76 -6.06 7.51 -2.29
C ILE A 76 -5.19 8.70 -2.68
N SER A 77 -3.96 8.46 -3.12
CA SER A 77 -3.05 9.51 -3.58
C SER A 77 -3.70 10.35 -4.68
N ARG A 78 -4.33 9.71 -5.68
CA ARG A 78 -5.02 10.40 -6.76
C ARG A 78 -6.21 11.24 -6.28
N LEU A 79 -7.05 10.70 -5.40
CA LEU A 79 -8.22 11.41 -4.88
C LEU A 79 -7.86 12.60 -3.97
N CYS A 80 -6.63 12.61 -3.45
CA CYS A 80 -6.07 13.72 -2.69
C CYS A 80 -5.21 14.67 -3.53
N ASP A 81 -5.19 14.52 -4.87
CA ASP A 81 -4.37 15.31 -5.80
C ASP A 81 -2.85 15.23 -5.51
N ILE A 82 -2.38 14.08 -5.01
CA ILE A 82 -0.97 13.81 -4.71
C ILE A 82 -0.38 12.94 -5.82
N PRO A 83 0.67 13.40 -6.54
CA PRO A 83 1.45 12.55 -7.43
C PRO A 83 2.02 11.36 -6.65
N PHE A 84 1.85 10.16 -7.18
CA PHE A 84 2.18 8.97 -6.39
C PHE A 84 3.70 8.80 -6.25
N ASP A 85 4.47 9.27 -7.24
CA ASP A 85 5.93 9.33 -7.16
C ASP A 85 6.41 10.30 -6.06
N ASP A 86 5.73 11.44 -5.88
CA ASP A 86 6.07 12.42 -4.84
C ASP A 86 5.91 11.83 -3.43
N ALA A 87 4.86 11.03 -3.20
CA ALA A 87 4.68 10.31 -1.94
C ALA A 87 5.82 9.30 -1.68
N ALA A 88 6.30 8.61 -2.73
CA ALA A 88 7.42 7.68 -2.63
C ALA A 88 8.74 8.40 -2.37
N VAL A 89 9.04 9.48 -3.11
CA VAL A 89 10.24 10.31 -2.93
C VAL A 89 10.28 10.91 -1.52
N THR A 90 9.18 11.52 -1.07
CA THR A 90 9.05 12.08 0.28
C THR A 90 9.31 11.02 1.36
N ASN A 91 8.86 9.78 1.17
CA ASN A 91 9.15 8.70 2.11
C ASN A 91 10.64 8.36 2.17
N ILE A 92 11.30 8.23 1.02
CA ILE A 92 12.72 7.92 0.91
C ILE A 92 13.56 9.02 1.58
N GLU A 93 13.29 10.28 1.27
CA GLU A 93 14.02 11.42 1.84
C GLU A 93 13.89 11.47 3.36
N LYS A 94 12.67 11.30 3.88
CA LYS A 94 12.40 11.22 5.32
C LYS A 94 13.18 10.09 5.99
N LEU A 95 13.23 8.90 5.40
CA LEU A 95 13.95 7.76 5.96
C LEU A 95 15.46 7.95 5.88
N ALA A 96 15.98 8.52 4.79
CA ALA A 96 17.39 8.85 4.63
C ALA A 96 17.87 9.91 5.65
N ASP A 97 17.05 10.92 5.91
CA ASP A 97 17.31 11.90 6.98
C ASP A 97 17.37 11.23 8.36
N ARG A 98 16.37 10.38 8.68
CA ARG A 98 16.38 9.61 9.93
C ARG A 98 17.62 8.73 10.06
N ALA A 99 18.09 8.15 8.96
CA ALA A 99 19.30 7.33 8.92
C ALA A 99 20.53 8.17 9.30
N LYS A 100 20.69 9.34 8.67
CA LYS A 100 21.81 10.26 8.93
C LYS A 100 21.85 10.73 10.38
N ARG A 101 20.68 10.93 10.99
CA ARG A 101 20.54 11.33 12.39
C ARG A 101 20.69 10.16 13.39
N GLY A 102 20.78 8.91 12.93
CA GLY A 102 20.86 7.74 13.80
C GLY A 102 19.55 7.41 14.54
N VAL A 103 18.42 7.95 14.09
CA VAL A 103 17.08 7.81 14.73
C VAL A 103 16.15 6.87 13.97
N ILE A 104 16.67 6.01 13.08
CA ILE A 104 15.87 4.99 12.38
C ILE A 104 15.28 3.96 13.36
N LYS A 105 15.99 3.67 14.47
CA LYS A 105 15.48 2.79 15.51
C LYS A 105 14.38 3.54 16.27
N SER A 106 13.14 3.21 15.96
CA SER A 106 11.97 3.76 16.64
C SER A 106 11.92 3.28 18.10
N GLU A 107 12.25 4.16 19.03
CA GLU A 107 11.25 4.45 20.07
C GLU A 107 10.23 5.38 19.43
N GLY A 108 8.94 5.08 19.59
CA GLY A 108 7.86 5.50 18.71
C GLY A 108 7.77 6.99 18.39
N ASP A 109 7.33 7.24 17.16
CA ASP A 109 6.53 8.39 16.71
C ASP A 109 6.64 9.67 17.56
N THR A 110 7.64 10.50 17.26
CA THR A 110 7.58 11.92 17.61
C THR A 110 7.16 12.71 16.38
N ARG A 111 5.86 13.03 16.38
CA ARG A 111 5.28 14.22 15.77
C ARG A 111 5.99 15.48 16.25
#